data_AF-A0A7W6JF37-F1
#
_entry.id   AF-A0A7W6JF37-F1
#
_cell.length_a   1.000
_cell.length_b   1.000
_cell.length_c   1.000
_cell.angle_alpha   90.00
_cell.angle_beta   90.00
_cell.angle_gamma   90.00
#
_symmetry.space_group_name_H-M   'P 1'
#
loop_
_entity.id
_entity.type
_entity.pdbx_description
1 polymer ?
#
loop_
_entity_poly.entity_id
_entity_poly.type
_entity_poly.pdbx_seq_one_letter_code
_entity_poly.pdbx_strand_id
1 'polypeptide(L)'
;MSEEEIRYSGDAFTTPRKRKKTTWPWLAVGLVAVVILTVIMGAGWTPQDEGSAAYNLGYALGATLGRALLAAGVVYLPIWLFAVRPAKKGNGGKYFGILLGVACLFSVLVTLVATGAASNRHTEEQIRVVLSQAVAERTAQREALLAEVAKVSENDVFNPRVLKSAGGYQKARNEIARRRALVEKARTDGEALRLRTRERLGAVFTNERQREAAYRNFDAGGATRKAEFDAYWGLQEEALKNLEAQIALAERVPWQVEQNQIAFFRQADLNAFNRLVIENRRLVAEIERAETAINAKTEEAQAEVEREVGALTPAE
;
A
#
# COMPACT_ATOMS: atom_id res chain seq x y z
N MET A 1 22.09 62.54 -48.53
CA MET A 1 21.07 61.65 -47.94
C MET A 1 21.79 60.79 -46.92
N SER A 2 21.71 61.21 -45.67
CA SER A 2 22.32 60.64 -44.46
C SER A 2 21.29 60.72 -43.34
N GLU A 3 21.40 59.81 -42.36
CA GLU A 3 20.53 59.68 -41.16
C GLU A 3 19.14 59.10 -41.52
N GLU A 4 18.50 58.14 -40.84
CA GLU A 4 18.48 57.61 -39.46
C GLU A 4 18.14 56.10 -39.54
N GLU A 5 18.85 55.19 -38.87
CA GLU A 5 18.55 54.67 -37.53
C GLU A 5 17.04 54.42 -37.23
N ILE A 6 16.54 53.20 -37.47
CA ILE A 6 15.49 52.62 -36.63
C ILE A 6 15.90 51.19 -36.26
N ARG A 7 16.47 51.07 -35.06
CA ARG A 7 16.53 49.84 -34.27
C ARG A 7 15.10 49.37 -34.01
N TYR A 8 14.79 48.12 -34.33
CA TYR A 8 13.67 47.42 -33.71
C TYR A 8 14.23 46.35 -32.77
N SER A 9 14.36 46.75 -31.51
CA SER A 9 14.56 45.89 -30.35
C SER A 9 13.29 45.05 -30.16
N GLY A 10 13.35 43.77 -30.54
CA GLY A 10 12.33 42.79 -30.20
C GLY A 10 12.51 42.37 -28.75
N ASP A 11 11.70 42.97 -27.87
CA ASP A 11 11.68 42.73 -26.43
C ASP A 11 11.59 41.24 -26.09
N ALA A 12 12.58 40.79 -25.32
CA ALA A 12 12.57 39.51 -24.64
C ALA A 12 11.48 39.51 -23.57
N PHE A 13 10.35 38.86 -23.86
CA PHE A 13 9.35 38.49 -22.86
C PHE A 13 9.96 37.52 -21.85
N THR A 14 10.58 38.06 -20.81
CA THR A 14 10.94 37.29 -19.61
C THR A 14 9.66 37.00 -18.84
N THR A 15 9.15 35.78 -19.00
CA THR A 15 8.06 35.29 -18.15
C THR A 15 8.53 35.33 -16.68
N PRO A 16 7.75 35.89 -15.73
CA PRO A 16 8.16 35.95 -14.35
C PRO A 16 8.31 34.52 -13.81
N ARG A 17 9.55 34.11 -13.51
CA ARG A 17 9.84 32.86 -12.80
C ARG A 17 9.06 32.86 -11.49
N LYS A 18 7.96 32.09 -11.44
CA LYS A 18 7.20 31.82 -10.20
C LYS A 18 8.16 31.28 -9.15
N ARG A 19 8.56 32.13 -8.19
CA ARG A 19 9.32 31.72 -7.01
C ARG A 19 8.53 30.61 -6.32
N LYS A 20 9.08 29.39 -6.29
CA LYS A 20 8.53 28.30 -5.49
C LYS A 20 8.52 28.79 -4.04
N LYS A 21 7.33 29.12 -3.50
CA LYS A 21 7.16 29.44 -2.09
C LYS A 21 7.64 28.21 -1.30
N THR A 22 8.77 28.35 -0.63
CA THR A 22 9.41 27.32 0.17
C THR A 22 8.55 27.08 1.40
N THR A 23 8.03 25.86 1.54
CA THR A 23 7.18 25.41 2.67
C THR A 23 7.98 25.03 3.91
N TRP A 24 9.31 25.11 3.84
CA TRP A 24 10.26 24.78 4.90
C TRP A 24 10.05 25.53 6.24
N PRO A 25 9.77 26.86 6.26
CA PRO A 25 9.61 27.55 7.54
C PRO A 25 8.35 27.11 8.30
N TRP A 26 7.29 26.69 7.60
CA TRP A 26 6.06 26.19 8.25
C TRP A 26 6.22 24.78 8.82
N LEU A 27 7.06 23.95 8.21
CA LEU A 27 7.42 22.63 8.76
C LEU A 27 8.24 22.77 10.05
N ALA A 28 9.18 23.72 10.09
CA ALA A 28 9.98 23.99 11.28
C ALA A 28 9.10 24.48 12.45
N VAL A 29 8.15 25.39 12.20
CA VAL A 29 7.21 25.88 13.22
C VAL A 29 6.29 24.75 13.73
N GLY A 30 5.80 23.89 12.84
CA GLY A 30 4.97 22.73 13.22
C GLY A 30 5.74 21.73 14.09
N LEU A 31 7.00 21.46 13.76
CA LEU A 31 7.86 20.56 14.54
C LEU A 31 8.10 21.11 15.95
N VAL A 32 8.43 22.40 16.07
CA VAL A 32 8.68 23.07 17.36
C VAL A 32 7.41 23.08 18.22
N ALA A 33 6.24 23.33 17.63
CA ALA A 33 4.96 23.30 18.34
C ALA A 33 4.63 21.91 18.89
N VAL A 34 4.89 20.84 18.12
CA VAL A 34 4.71 19.44 18.58
C VAL A 34 5.64 19.12 19.74
N VAL A 35 6.91 19.52 19.66
CA VAL A 35 7.89 19.29 20.75
C VAL A 35 7.47 20.01 22.03
N ILE A 36 7.10 21.30 21.95
CA ILE A 36 6.66 22.10 23.11
C ILE A 36 5.41 21.49 23.74
N LEU A 37 4.42 21.09 22.93
CA LEU A 37 3.18 20.51 23.44
C LEU A 37 3.42 19.15 24.12
N THR A 38 4.35 18.35 23.60
CA THR A 38 4.74 17.05 24.18
C THR A 38 5.42 17.24 25.55
N VAL A 39 6.26 18.27 25.70
CA VAL A 39 6.92 18.60 26.97
C VAL A 39 5.93 19.13 28.01
N ILE A 40 5.02 20.03 27.62
CA ILE A 40 4.00 20.60 28.54
C ILE A 40 3.02 19.51 29.03
N MET A 41 2.60 18.61 28.14
CA MET A 41 1.65 17.54 28.46
C MET A 41 2.31 16.37 29.22
N GLY A 42 3.63 16.21 29.13
CA GLY A 42 4.40 15.20 29.88
C GLY A 42 4.76 15.61 31.30
N ALA A 43 4.79 16.91 31.60
CA ALA A 43 5.16 17.44 32.92
C ALA A 43 3.99 17.46 33.93
N GLY A 44 2.75 17.24 33.49
CA GLY A 44 1.58 17.24 34.35
C GLY A 44 1.04 15.84 34.58
N TRP A 45 1.12 15.37 35.83
CA TRP A 45 0.44 14.19 36.40
C TRP A 45 1.18 12.86 36.30
N THR A 46 2.12 12.65 37.21
CA THR A 46 2.39 11.32 37.78
C THR A 46 1.40 11.07 38.93
N PRO A 47 0.50 10.08 38.85
CA PRO A 47 -0.31 9.69 40.00
C PRO A 47 0.61 9.14 41.10
N GLN A 48 0.41 9.61 42.33
CA GLN A 48 1.28 9.35 43.47
C GLN A 48 0.88 8.09 44.25
N ASP A 49 0.17 7.15 43.61
CA ASP A 49 -0.32 5.92 44.24
C ASP A 49 0.55 4.69 43.87
N GLU A 50 0.67 3.78 44.84
CA GLU A 50 1.56 2.62 44.95
C GLU A 50 1.32 1.50 43.92
N GLY A 51 1.16 1.82 42.64
CA GLY A 51 1.25 0.87 41.55
C GLY A 51 2.70 0.41 41.33
N SER A 52 2.90 -0.86 40.94
CA SER A 52 4.22 -1.36 40.57
C SER A 52 4.83 -0.47 39.48
N ALA A 53 6.14 -0.24 39.54
CA ALA A 53 6.85 0.66 38.61
C ALA A 53 6.54 0.35 37.13
N ALA A 54 6.24 -0.92 36.81
CA ALA A 54 5.82 -1.36 35.48
C ALA A 54 4.41 -0.90 35.07
N TYR A 55 3.44 -0.86 35.99
CA TYR A 55 2.10 -0.32 35.73
C TYR A 55 2.15 1.19 35.52
N ASN A 56 2.92 1.89 36.35
CA ASN A 56 3.09 3.34 36.25
C ASN A 56 3.86 3.73 34.97
N LEU A 57 4.86 2.94 34.56
CA LEU A 57 5.57 3.14 33.30
C LEU A 57 4.68 2.84 32.08
N GLY A 58 3.91 1.74 32.10
CA GLY A 58 3.00 1.37 31.01
C GLY A 58 1.86 2.36 30.83
N TYR A 59 1.29 2.86 31.94
CA TYR A 59 0.28 3.91 31.92
C TYR A 59 0.87 5.25 31.48
N ALA A 60 2.06 5.62 31.96
CA ALA A 60 2.74 6.85 31.55
C ALA A 60 3.08 6.83 30.05
N LEU A 61 3.57 5.71 29.51
CA LEU A 61 3.89 5.56 28.09
C LEU A 61 2.63 5.51 27.22
N GLY A 62 1.60 4.77 27.64
CA GLY A 62 0.32 4.71 26.93
C GLY A 62 -0.42 6.05 26.91
N ALA A 63 -0.40 6.78 28.03
CA ALA A 63 -1.00 8.11 28.12
C ALA A 63 -0.20 9.15 27.35
N THR A 64 1.13 9.12 27.38
CA THR A 64 1.98 10.07 26.63
C THR A 64 1.90 9.84 25.13
N LEU A 65 1.93 8.58 24.66
CA LEU A 65 1.74 8.24 23.24
C LEU A 65 0.32 8.53 22.75
N GLY A 66 -0.69 8.15 23.54
CA GLY A 66 -2.09 8.43 23.21
C GLY A 66 -2.38 9.93 23.13
N ARG A 67 -1.82 10.72 24.05
CA ARG A 67 -1.96 12.20 24.07
C ARG A 67 -1.13 12.86 22.97
N ALA A 68 0.07 12.37 22.66
CA ALA A 68 0.89 12.88 21.56
C ALA A 68 0.24 12.63 20.19
N LEU A 69 -0.37 11.45 19.99
CA LEU A 69 -1.11 11.12 18.77
C LEU A 69 -2.41 11.93 18.64
N LEU A 70 -3.15 12.13 19.75
CA LEU A 70 -4.33 13.00 19.76
C LEU A 70 -3.96 14.45 19.49
N ALA A 71 -2.89 14.97 20.12
CA ALA A 71 -2.40 16.32 19.88
C ALA A 71 -1.90 16.51 18.45
N ALA A 72 -1.16 15.55 17.91
CA ALA A 72 -0.73 15.57 16.51
C ALA A 72 -1.95 15.53 15.57
N GLY A 73 -2.96 14.71 15.86
CA GLY A 73 -4.22 14.69 15.11
C GLY A 73 -4.96 16.04 15.18
N VAL A 74 -5.14 16.61 16.37
CA VAL A 74 -5.91 17.85 16.60
C VAL A 74 -5.19 19.09 16.07
N VAL A 75 -3.85 19.13 16.07
CA VAL A 75 -3.08 20.27 15.53
C VAL A 75 -2.85 20.14 14.03
N TYR A 76 -2.62 18.91 13.53
CA TYR A 76 -2.29 18.69 12.12
C TYR A 76 -3.53 18.62 11.21
N LEU A 77 -4.68 18.18 11.73
CA LEU A 77 -5.94 18.12 10.96
C LEU A 77 -6.46 19.50 10.54
N PRO A 78 -6.43 20.57 11.37
CA PRO A 78 -6.71 21.93 10.94
C PRO A 78 -5.68 22.47 9.95
N ILE A 79 -4.38 22.21 10.16
CA ILE A 79 -3.33 22.64 9.22
C ILE A 79 -3.54 21.96 7.86
N TRP A 80 -3.88 20.68 7.85
CA TRP A 80 -4.16 19.95 6.62
C TRP A 80 -5.45 20.44 5.94
N LEU A 81 -6.55 20.62 6.68
CA LEU A 81 -7.83 21.08 6.17
C LEU A 81 -7.80 22.53 5.66
N PHE A 82 -7.12 23.43 6.36
CA PHE A 82 -7.16 24.87 6.09
C PHE A 82 -5.93 25.40 5.35
N ALA A 83 -4.75 24.78 5.47
CA ALA A 83 -3.52 25.25 4.80
C ALA A 83 -3.05 24.37 3.62
N VAL A 84 -3.25 23.05 3.68
CA VAL A 84 -2.74 22.11 2.66
C VAL A 84 -3.79 21.78 1.59
N ARG A 85 -5.04 21.53 1.99
CA ARG A 85 -6.16 21.19 1.10
C ARG A 85 -6.48 22.27 0.04
N PRO A 86 -6.42 23.59 0.32
CA PRO A 86 -6.64 24.61 -0.71
C PRO A 86 -5.41 24.87 -1.60
N ALA A 87 -4.21 24.41 -1.21
CA ALA A 87 -2.97 24.83 -1.85
C ALA A 87 -2.47 23.91 -2.97
N LYS A 88 -2.72 22.58 -2.98
CA LYS A 88 -2.30 21.69 -4.08
C LYS A 88 -3.16 20.43 -4.25
N LYS A 89 -3.63 20.19 -5.48
CA LYS A 89 -4.27 18.98 -6.02
C LYS A 89 -3.32 17.76 -6.18
N GLY A 90 -2.25 17.65 -5.39
CA GLY A 90 -1.20 16.65 -5.60
C GLY A 90 -0.91 15.80 -4.37
N ASN A 91 -1.11 14.48 -4.49
CA ASN A 91 -0.61 13.33 -3.70
C ASN A 91 -0.50 13.40 -2.16
N GLY A 92 -0.80 14.51 -1.48
CA GLY A 92 -0.64 14.67 -0.04
C GLY A 92 -1.54 13.76 0.79
N GLY A 93 -2.72 13.38 0.27
CA GLY A 93 -3.59 12.38 0.89
C GLY A 93 -2.99 10.97 0.89
N LYS A 94 -2.16 10.62 -0.10
CA LYS A 94 -1.52 9.29 -0.18
C LYS A 94 -0.45 9.15 0.89
N TYR A 95 0.41 10.17 1.05
CA TYR A 95 1.43 10.17 2.09
C TYR A 95 0.83 10.24 3.50
N PHE A 96 -0.33 10.89 3.67
CA PHE A 96 -1.07 10.88 4.93
C PHE A 96 -1.62 9.50 5.29
N GLY A 97 -2.24 8.79 4.33
CA GLY A 97 -2.72 7.42 4.56
C GLY A 97 -1.60 6.43 4.85
N ILE A 98 -0.43 6.61 4.21
CA ILE A 98 0.77 5.81 4.47
C ILE A 98 1.31 6.09 5.87
N LEU A 99 1.50 7.35 6.26
CA LEU A 99 2.02 7.71 7.60
C LEU A 99 1.07 7.32 8.73
N LEU A 100 -0.24 7.44 8.54
CA LEU A 100 -1.25 7.01 9.51
C LEU A 100 -1.29 5.47 9.62
N GLY A 101 -1.19 4.77 8.49
CA GLY A 101 -1.12 3.30 8.44
C GLY A 101 0.13 2.75 9.13
N VAL A 102 1.28 3.39 8.92
CA VAL A 102 2.55 3.05 9.59
C VAL A 102 2.47 3.32 11.10
N ALA A 103 1.90 4.45 11.52
CA ALA A 103 1.71 4.75 12.94
C ALA A 103 0.78 3.75 13.66
N CYS A 104 -0.25 3.24 12.97
CA CYS A 104 -1.12 2.19 13.49
C CYS A 104 -0.47 0.81 13.54
N LEU A 105 0.43 0.47 12.61
CA LEU A 105 1.20 -0.78 12.67
C LEU A 105 2.24 -0.76 13.80
N PHE A 106 2.85 0.40 14.04
CA PHE A 106 3.87 0.59 15.07
C PHE A 106 3.28 0.64 16.48
N SER A 107 2.08 1.22 16.65
CA SER A 107 1.41 1.19 17.95
C SER A 107 1.12 -0.24 18.39
N VAL A 108 0.79 -1.14 17.46
CA VAL A 108 0.57 -2.56 17.76
C VAL A 108 1.86 -3.28 18.14
N LEU A 109 2.95 -3.08 17.39
CA LEU A 109 4.26 -3.69 17.65
C LEU A 109 4.85 -3.20 18.98
N VAL A 110 4.86 -1.88 19.20
CA VAL A 110 5.37 -1.27 20.45
C VAL A 110 4.48 -1.63 21.64
N THR A 111 3.16 -1.73 21.47
CA THR A 111 2.27 -2.17 22.56
C THR A 111 2.46 -3.66 22.86
N LEU A 112 2.69 -4.52 21.85
CA LEU A 112 3.03 -5.93 22.03
C LEU A 112 4.37 -6.12 22.75
N VAL A 113 5.39 -5.37 22.34
CA VAL A 113 6.71 -5.38 22.98
C VAL A 113 6.62 -4.78 24.38
N ALA A 114 5.86 -3.70 24.61
CA ALA A 114 5.70 -3.11 25.94
C ALA A 114 4.86 -3.97 26.90
N THR A 115 3.86 -4.71 26.40
CA THR A 115 3.11 -5.69 27.21
C THR A 115 3.85 -7.03 27.36
N GLY A 116 4.77 -7.34 26.45
CA GLY A 116 5.71 -8.46 26.50
C GLY A 116 6.98 -8.19 27.30
N ALA A 117 7.40 -6.94 27.48
CA ALA A 117 8.64 -6.53 28.15
C ALA A 117 8.64 -6.80 29.67
N ALA A 118 7.51 -7.22 30.23
CA ALA A 118 7.45 -7.79 31.57
C ALA A 118 7.79 -9.31 31.61
N SER A 119 8.02 -9.95 30.46
CA SER A 119 8.08 -11.40 30.27
C SER A 119 9.07 -11.81 29.17
N ASN A 120 10.30 -12.13 29.59
CA ASN A 120 11.34 -12.92 28.90
C ASN A 120 11.66 -12.56 27.43
N ARG A 121 12.90 -12.11 27.19
CA ARG A 121 13.55 -11.93 25.85
C ARG A 121 13.32 -13.11 24.89
N HIS A 122 13.16 -14.33 25.43
CA HIS A 122 12.87 -15.54 24.66
C HIS A 122 11.53 -15.48 23.90
N THR A 123 10.49 -14.88 24.49
CA THR A 123 9.17 -14.74 23.85
C THR A 123 9.25 -13.77 22.67
N GLU A 124 9.97 -12.66 22.82
CA GLU A 124 10.18 -11.68 21.75
C GLU A 124 10.91 -12.30 20.55
N GLU A 125 11.96 -13.08 20.80
CA GLU A 125 12.70 -13.81 19.77
C GLU A 125 11.80 -14.81 19.03
N GLN A 126 10.98 -15.57 19.74
CA GLN A 126 10.04 -16.52 19.13
C GLN A 126 8.96 -15.82 18.28
N ILE A 127 8.36 -14.71 18.74
CA ILE A 127 7.40 -13.91 17.96
C ILE A 127 8.04 -13.47 16.65
N ARG A 128 9.26 -12.95 16.74
CA ARG A 128 10.01 -12.47 15.58
C ARG A 128 10.32 -13.57 14.58
N VAL A 129 10.73 -14.76 15.03
CA VAL A 129 10.94 -15.93 14.17
C VAL A 129 9.65 -16.31 13.44
N VAL A 130 8.50 -16.30 14.13
CA VAL A 130 7.21 -16.59 13.49
C VAL A 130 6.87 -15.56 12.41
N LEU A 131 7.09 -14.26 12.70
CA LEU A 131 6.81 -13.19 11.75
C LEU A 131 7.76 -13.21 10.55
N SER A 132 9.06 -13.47 10.75
CA SER A 132 10.04 -13.55 9.66
C SER A 132 9.77 -14.75 8.75
N GLN A 133 9.39 -15.90 9.32
CA GLN A 133 8.93 -17.07 8.55
C GLN A 133 7.69 -16.75 7.72
N ALA A 134 6.72 -16.03 8.29
CA ALA A 134 5.52 -15.62 7.56
C ALA A 134 5.83 -14.67 6.39
N VAL A 135 6.80 -13.76 6.56
CA VAL A 135 7.28 -12.88 5.48
C VAL A 135 7.96 -13.71 4.39
N ALA A 136 8.87 -14.63 4.75
CA ALA A 136 9.56 -15.48 3.79
C ALA A 136 8.59 -16.39 3.01
N GLU A 137 7.63 -17.04 3.69
CA GLU A 137 6.59 -17.86 3.04
C GLU A 137 5.76 -17.02 2.06
N ARG A 138 5.42 -15.78 2.42
CA ARG A 138 4.67 -14.87 1.54
C ARG A 138 5.47 -14.46 0.30
N THR A 139 6.76 -14.14 0.46
CA THR A 139 7.64 -13.81 -0.66
C THR A 139 7.76 -14.99 -1.63
N ALA A 140 7.96 -16.21 -1.11
CA ALA A 140 8.00 -17.42 -1.92
C ALA A 140 6.67 -17.70 -2.65
N GLN A 141 5.52 -17.53 -1.98
CA GLN A 141 4.20 -17.64 -2.61
C GLN A 141 4.03 -16.63 -3.75
N ARG A 142 4.49 -15.38 -3.56
CA ARG A 142 4.45 -14.34 -4.59
C ARG A 142 5.32 -14.70 -5.79
N GLU A 143 6.56 -15.13 -5.58
CA GLU A 143 7.46 -15.54 -6.67
C GLU A 143 6.88 -16.71 -7.47
N ALA A 144 6.31 -17.70 -6.77
CA ALA A 144 5.62 -18.82 -7.41
C ALA A 144 4.43 -18.36 -8.27
N LEU A 145 3.61 -17.44 -7.74
CA LEU A 145 2.49 -16.85 -8.48
C LEU A 145 2.96 -16.09 -9.72
N LEU A 146 4.00 -15.25 -9.61
CA LEU A 146 4.56 -14.50 -10.74
C LEU A 146 5.08 -15.45 -11.82
N ALA A 147 5.74 -16.55 -11.43
CA ALA A 147 6.18 -17.58 -12.37
C ALA A 147 5.00 -18.29 -13.06
N GLU A 148 3.91 -18.58 -12.34
CA GLU A 148 2.69 -19.15 -12.92
C GLU A 148 2.00 -18.18 -13.89
N VAL A 149 1.89 -16.89 -13.53
CA VAL A 149 1.34 -15.83 -14.39
C VAL A 149 2.17 -15.62 -15.64
N ALA A 150 3.50 -15.68 -15.54
CA ALA A 150 4.40 -15.56 -16.68
C ALA A 150 4.20 -16.70 -17.70
N LYS A 151 4.08 -17.96 -17.23
CA LYS A 151 3.78 -19.12 -18.08
C LYS A 151 2.44 -18.99 -18.81
N VAL A 152 1.44 -18.45 -18.11
CA VAL A 152 0.11 -18.20 -18.66
C VAL A 152 0.18 -17.10 -19.72
N SER A 153 0.99 -16.06 -19.50
CA SER A 153 1.16 -14.92 -20.41
C SER A 153 2.10 -15.15 -21.61
N GLU A 154 2.81 -16.28 -21.68
CA GLU A 154 3.80 -16.56 -22.73
C GLU A 154 3.18 -16.66 -24.14
N ASN A 155 1.88 -16.96 -24.21
CA ASN A 155 1.13 -16.94 -25.45
C ASN A 155 0.26 -15.68 -25.49
N ASP A 156 0.56 -14.74 -26.40
CA ASP A 156 -0.27 -13.56 -26.66
C ASP A 156 -1.60 -13.98 -27.33
N VAL A 157 -2.47 -14.65 -26.57
CA VAL A 157 -3.78 -15.14 -27.05
C VAL A 157 -4.74 -14.00 -27.39
N PHE A 158 -4.42 -12.79 -26.95
CA PHE A 158 -5.14 -11.57 -27.27
C PHE A 158 -4.61 -10.89 -28.54
N ASN A 159 -3.57 -11.44 -29.16
CA ASN A 159 -3.10 -11.00 -30.46
C ASN A 159 -4.24 -11.09 -31.49
N PRO A 160 -4.52 -10.03 -32.28
CA PRO A 160 -5.63 -10.04 -33.23
C PRO A 160 -5.58 -11.19 -34.25
N ARG A 161 -4.40 -11.64 -34.65
CA ARG A 161 -4.23 -12.80 -35.55
C ARG A 161 -4.59 -14.11 -34.86
N VAL A 162 -4.17 -14.28 -33.60
CA VAL A 162 -4.49 -15.47 -32.80
C VAL A 162 -5.99 -15.50 -32.50
N LEU A 163 -6.57 -14.36 -32.13
CA LEU A 163 -7.99 -14.24 -31.83
C LEU A 163 -8.87 -14.55 -33.06
N LYS A 164 -8.45 -14.13 -34.26
CA LYS A 164 -9.15 -14.42 -35.52
C LYS A 164 -8.96 -15.85 -36.03
N SER A 165 -8.00 -16.60 -35.49
CA SER A 165 -7.75 -17.99 -35.88
C SER A 165 -8.87 -18.93 -35.44
N ALA A 166 -8.93 -20.13 -36.04
CA ALA A 166 -9.89 -21.16 -35.64
C ALA A 166 -9.75 -21.50 -34.14
N GLY A 167 -10.83 -21.31 -33.39
CA GLY A 167 -10.86 -21.50 -31.93
C GLY A 167 -10.14 -20.42 -31.11
N GLY A 168 -9.73 -19.29 -31.73
CA GLY A 168 -9.03 -18.20 -31.06
C GLY A 168 -9.77 -17.65 -29.84
N TYR A 169 -11.06 -17.36 -29.97
CA TYR A 169 -11.90 -16.91 -28.83
C TYR A 169 -11.95 -17.92 -27.69
N GLN A 170 -12.07 -19.21 -27.99
CA GLN A 170 -12.10 -20.24 -26.94
C GLN A 170 -10.75 -20.32 -26.21
N LYS A 171 -9.63 -20.20 -26.92
CA LYS A 171 -8.30 -20.11 -26.31
C LYS A 171 -8.18 -18.90 -25.39
N ALA A 172 -8.64 -17.73 -25.83
CA ALA A 172 -8.62 -16.51 -25.03
C ALA A 172 -9.52 -16.60 -23.77
N ARG A 173 -10.70 -17.22 -23.87
CA ARG A 173 -11.56 -17.49 -22.70
C ARG A 173 -10.91 -18.46 -21.72
N ASN A 174 -10.30 -19.54 -22.21
CA ASN A 174 -9.59 -20.51 -21.37
C ASN A 174 -8.41 -19.86 -20.64
N GLU A 175 -7.70 -18.95 -21.30
CA GLU A 175 -6.63 -18.16 -20.70
C GLU A 175 -7.15 -17.27 -19.57
N ILE A 176 -8.25 -16.53 -19.79
CA ILE A 176 -8.87 -15.72 -18.73
C ILE A 176 -9.30 -16.60 -17.55
N ALA A 177 -9.89 -17.76 -17.82
CA ALA A 177 -10.30 -18.70 -16.78
C ALA A 177 -9.09 -19.20 -15.95
N ARG A 178 -7.95 -19.48 -16.59
CA ARG A 178 -6.69 -19.82 -15.88
C ARG A 178 -6.20 -18.67 -15.02
N ARG A 179 -6.19 -17.44 -15.53
CA ARG A 179 -5.80 -16.25 -14.74
C ARG A 179 -6.70 -16.03 -13.53
N ARG A 180 -8.02 -16.21 -13.70
CA ARG A 180 -8.99 -16.15 -12.61
C ARG A 180 -8.72 -17.21 -11.55
N ALA A 181 -8.40 -18.44 -11.97
CA ALA A 181 -8.04 -19.51 -11.04
C ALA A 181 -6.75 -19.20 -10.26
N LEU A 182 -5.75 -18.55 -10.89
CA LEU A 182 -4.54 -18.09 -10.21
C LEU A 182 -4.83 -17.00 -9.17
N VAL A 183 -5.70 -16.04 -9.47
CA VAL A 183 -6.13 -15.00 -8.52
C VAL A 183 -6.82 -15.63 -7.31
N GLU A 184 -7.73 -16.58 -7.54
CA GLU A 184 -8.45 -17.26 -6.46
C GLU A 184 -7.53 -18.13 -5.60
N LYS A 185 -6.58 -18.85 -6.25
CA LYS A 185 -5.54 -19.60 -5.56
C LYS A 185 -4.71 -18.69 -4.66
N ALA A 186 -4.22 -17.57 -5.18
CA ALA A 186 -3.42 -16.60 -4.42
C ALA A 186 -4.19 -16.03 -3.22
N ARG A 187 -5.50 -15.77 -3.38
CA ARG A 187 -6.38 -15.32 -2.29
C ARG A 187 -6.50 -16.38 -1.19
N THR A 188 -6.75 -17.63 -1.58
CA THR A 188 -6.87 -18.77 -0.67
C THR A 188 -5.56 -19.03 0.07
N ASP A 189 -4.43 -19.05 -0.66
CA ASP A 189 -3.10 -19.28 -0.10
C ASP A 189 -2.69 -18.18 0.90
N GLY A 190 -3.04 -16.92 0.61
CA GLY A 190 -2.81 -15.80 1.51
C GLY A 190 -3.61 -15.87 2.81
N GLU A 191 -4.88 -16.26 2.74
CA GLU A 191 -5.72 -16.47 3.94
C GLU A 191 -5.22 -17.67 4.76
N ALA A 192 -4.85 -18.77 4.09
CA ALA A 192 -4.26 -19.93 4.75
C ALA A 192 -2.95 -19.60 5.47
N LEU A 193 -2.07 -18.80 4.84
CA LEU A 193 -0.85 -18.30 5.47
C LEU A 193 -1.16 -17.43 6.70
N ARG A 194 -2.16 -16.55 6.63
CA ARG A 194 -2.59 -15.71 7.75
C ARG A 194 -3.04 -16.56 8.94
N LEU A 195 -3.87 -17.58 8.70
CA LEU A 195 -4.36 -18.48 9.75
C LEU A 195 -3.21 -19.28 10.38
N ARG A 196 -2.31 -19.87 9.57
CA ARG A 196 -1.12 -20.57 10.09
C ARG A 196 -0.22 -19.66 10.91
N THR A 197 -0.01 -18.42 10.45
CA THR A 197 0.79 -17.42 11.19
C THR A 197 0.14 -17.08 12.53
N ARG A 198 -1.19 -16.91 12.53
CA ARG A 198 -1.96 -16.67 13.77
C ARG A 198 -1.78 -17.83 14.74
N GLU A 199 -1.94 -19.07 14.30
CA GLU A 199 -1.74 -20.26 15.15
C GLU A 199 -0.32 -20.34 15.71
N ARG A 200 0.70 -20.16 14.87
CA ARG A 200 2.11 -20.13 15.31
C ARG A 200 2.37 -19.04 16.34
N LEU A 201 1.80 -17.84 16.15
CA LEU A 201 1.93 -16.73 17.09
C LEU A 201 1.31 -17.08 18.44
N GLY A 202 0.16 -17.76 18.44
CA GLY A 202 -0.50 -18.20 19.67
C GLY A 202 0.25 -19.27 20.45
N ALA A 203 1.04 -20.10 19.76
CA ALA A 203 1.88 -21.12 20.38
C ALA A 203 3.08 -20.55 21.13
N VAL A 204 3.49 -19.31 20.83
CA VAL A 204 4.60 -18.61 21.52
C VAL A 204 4.21 -18.24 22.96
N PHE A 205 2.92 -17.99 23.23
CA PHE A 205 2.47 -17.54 24.55
C PHE A 205 1.96 -18.70 25.40
N THR A 206 2.49 -18.81 26.62
CA THR A 206 2.01 -19.75 27.64
C THR A 206 0.79 -19.22 28.41
N ASN A 207 0.68 -17.90 28.55
CA ASN A 207 -0.42 -17.22 29.24
C ASN A 207 -1.55 -16.87 28.27
N GLU A 208 -2.78 -17.28 28.60
CA GLU A 208 -3.97 -17.04 27.78
C GLU A 208 -4.22 -15.55 27.52
N ARG A 209 -4.05 -14.69 28.53
CA ARG A 209 -4.27 -13.24 28.38
C ARG A 209 -3.29 -12.60 27.39
N GLN A 210 -2.04 -13.06 27.38
CA GLN A 210 -1.03 -12.59 26.43
C GLN A 210 -1.34 -13.13 25.03
N ARG A 211 -1.76 -14.39 24.92
CA ARG A 211 -2.18 -15.02 23.66
C ARG A 211 -3.34 -14.26 23.01
N GLU A 212 -4.39 -13.97 23.79
CA GLU A 212 -5.54 -13.19 23.31
C GLU A 212 -5.15 -11.77 22.88
N ALA A 213 -4.26 -11.12 23.64
CA ALA A 213 -3.74 -9.80 23.27
C ALA A 213 -2.97 -9.86 21.94
N ALA A 214 -2.12 -10.87 21.75
CA ALA A 214 -1.39 -11.09 20.51
C ALA A 214 -2.32 -11.37 19.33
N TYR A 215 -3.36 -12.18 19.51
CA TYR A 215 -4.39 -12.41 18.48
C TYR A 215 -5.12 -11.13 18.12
N ARG A 216 -5.62 -10.36 19.08
CA ARG A 216 -6.30 -9.08 18.80
C ARG A 216 -5.40 -8.12 18.02
N ASN A 217 -4.15 -8.03 18.41
CA ASN A 217 -3.15 -7.18 17.77
C ASN A 217 -2.81 -7.65 16.35
N PHE A 218 -2.60 -8.95 16.15
CA PHE A 218 -2.38 -9.57 14.85
C PHE A 218 -3.58 -9.39 13.93
N ASP A 219 -4.80 -9.63 14.44
CA ASP A 219 -6.05 -9.53 13.68
C ASP A 219 -6.35 -8.06 13.33
N ALA A 220 -6.10 -7.10 14.24
CA ALA A 220 -6.25 -5.66 13.96
C ALA A 220 -5.28 -5.17 12.86
N GLY A 221 -4.00 -5.52 12.96
CA GLY A 221 -3.02 -5.23 11.90
C GLY A 221 -3.25 -6.01 10.61
N GLY A 222 -3.88 -7.19 10.73
CA GLY A 222 -4.29 -8.04 9.61
C GLY A 222 -5.50 -7.49 8.86
N ALA A 223 -6.46 -6.86 9.53
CA ALA A 223 -7.68 -6.35 8.92
C ALA A 223 -7.41 -5.26 7.87
N THR A 224 -6.54 -4.30 8.18
CA THR A 224 -6.14 -3.25 7.22
C THR A 224 -5.43 -3.86 6.01
N ARG A 225 -4.48 -4.78 6.24
CA ARG A 225 -3.78 -5.47 5.16
C ARG A 225 -4.74 -6.31 4.31
N LYS A 226 -5.67 -7.02 4.94
CA LYS A 226 -6.69 -7.81 4.25
C LYS A 226 -7.53 -6.93 3.33
N ALA A 227 -8.00 -5.77 3.81
CA ALA A 227 -8.77 -4.83 2.99
C ALA A 227 -7.97 -4.32 1.78
N GLU A 228 -6.68 -4.05 1.93
CA GLU A 228 -5.80 -3.65 0.82
C GLU A 228 -5.62 -4.78 -0.21
N PHE A 229 -5.44 -6.02 0.24
CA PHE A 229 -5.38 -7.19 -0.64
C PHE A 229 -6.71 -7.47 -1.33
N ASP A 230 -7.82 -7.40 -0.61
CA ASP A 230 -9.15 -7.59 -1.19
C ASP A 230 -9.43 -6.53 -2.26
N ALA A 231 -9.01 -5.28 -2.06
CA ALA A 231 -9.10 -4.23 -3.08
C ALA A 231 -8.20 -4.53 -4.30
N TYR A 232 -6.96 -4.96 -4.07
CA TYR A 232 -6.04 -5.39 -5.14
C TYR A 232 -6.61 -6.55 -5.97
N TRP A 233 -7.15 -7.59 -5.32
CA TRP A 233 -7.78 -8.72 -6.00
C TRP A 233 -9.07 -8.32 -6.72
N GLY A 234 -9.86 -7.42 -6.15
CA GLY A 234 -11.03 -6.84 -6.82
C GLY A 234 -10.67 -6.16 -8.15
N LEU A 235 -9.58 -5.40 -8.19
CA LEU A 235 -9.09 -4.77 -9.42
C LEU A 235 -8.67 -5.81 -10.49
N GLN A 236 -7.98 -6.88 -10.06
CA GLN A 236 -7.60 -7.99 -10.95
C GLN A 236 -8.83 -8.66 -11.57
N GLU A 237 -9.84 -8.96 -10.75
CA GLU A 237 -11.09 -9.54 -11.24
C GLU A 237 -11.82 -8.62 -12.23
N GLU A 238 -11.85 -7.31 -11.95
CA GLU A 238 -12.48 -6.33 -12.84
C GLU A 238 -11.74 -6.22 -14.18
N ALA A 239 -10.40 -6.25 -14.18
CA ALA A 239 -9.59 -6.28 -15.40
C ALA A 239 -9.88 -7.54 -16.24
N LEU A 240 -9.99 -8.71 -15.60
CA LEU A 240 -10.34 -9.97 -16.27
C LEU A 240 -11.77 -9.94 -16.84
N LYS A 241 -12.74 -9.39 -16.11
CA LYS A 241 -14.12 -9.18 -16.61
C LYS A 241 -14.14 -8.24 -17.82
N ASN A 242 -13.32 -7.20 -17.80
CA ASN A 242 -13.18 -6.28 -18.92
C ASN A 242 -12.60 -6.97 -20.16
N LEU A 243 -11.58 -7.83 -20.00
CA LEU A 243 -11.06 -8.67 -21.09
C LEU A 243 -12.13 -9.61 -21.67
N GLU A 244 -12.95 -10.25 -20.83
CA GLU A 244 -14.06 -11.09 -21.31
C GLU A 244 -15.06 -10.27 -22.13
N ALA A 245 -15.36 -9.04 -21.70
CA ALA A 245 -16.23 -8.14 -22.45
C ALA A 245 -15.63 -7.74 -23.82
N GLN A 246 -14.31 -7.53 -23.90
CA GLN A 246 -13.62 -7.27 -25.17
C GLN A 246 -13.72 -8.45 -26.13
N ILE A 247 -13.48 -9.68 -25.64
CA ILE A 247 -13.64 -10.91 -26.42
C ILE A 247 -15.10 -11.06 -26.89
N ALA A 248 -16.06 -10.91 -25.98
CA ALA A 248 -17.49 -11.05 -26.29
C ALA A 248 -17.96 -10.03 -27.32
N LEU A 249 -17.44 -8.80 -27.28
CA LEU A 249 -17.72 -7.80 -28.30
C LEU A 249 -17.14 -8.25 -29.65
N ALA A 250 -15.84 -8.58 -29.69
CA ALA A 250 -15.15 -9.02 -30.91
C ALA A 250 -15.82 -10.24 -31.57
N GLU A 251 -16.38 -11.16 -30.79
CA GLU A 251 -17.06 -12.35 -31.31
C GLU A 251 -18.42 -12.04 -31.96
N ARG A 252 -19.13 -11.02 -31.47
CA ARG A 252 -20.50 -10.71 -31.91
C ARG A 252 -20.57 -9.77 -33.10
N VAL A 253 -19.52 -9.01 -33.37
CA VAL A 253 -19.50 -7.99 -34.42
C VAL A 253 -18.44 -8.32 -35.46
N PRO A 254 -18.63 -7.98 -36.74
CA PRO A 254 -17.61 -8.21 -37.75
C PRO A 254 -16.41 -7.28 -37.54
N TRP A 255 -15.20 -7.83 -37.64
CA TRP A 255 -13.93 -7.08 -37.60
C TRP A 255 -12.84 -7.78 -38.42
N GLN A 256 -11.76 -7.06 -38.67
CA GLN A 256 -10.59 -7.56 -39.38
C GLN A 256 -9.27 -7.18 -38.74
N VAL A 257 -8.21 -7.87 -39.14
CA VAL A 257 -6.86 -7.57 -38.66
C VAL A 257 -6.24 -6.58 -39.64
N GLU A 258 -5.95 -5.36 -39.17
CA GLU A 258 -5.20 -4.36 -39.92
C GLU A 258 -3.97 -3.96 -39.11
N GLN A 259 -2.78 -4.02 -39.70
CA GLN A 259 -1.52 -3.65 -39.02
C GLN A 259 -1.34 -4.28 -37.63
N ASN A 260 -1.76 -5.55 -37.48
CA ASN A 260 -1.75 -6.28 -36.19
C ASN A 260 -2.66 -5.67 -35.11
N GLN A 261 -3.74 -5.00 -35.50
CA GLN A 261 -4.77 -4.43 -34.63
C GLN A 261 -6.17 -4.92 -35.05
N ILE A 262 -7.13 -4.85 -34.13
CA ILE A 262 -8.54 -5.13 -34.40
C ILE A 262 -9.17 -3.89 -35.04
N ALA A 263 -9.62 -4.00 -36.29
CA ALA A 263 -10.35 -2.97 -37.03
C ALA A 263 -11.82 -3.37 -37.19
N PHE A 264 -12.74 -2.56 -36.66
CA PHE A 264 -14.19 -2.77 -36.78
C PHE A 264 -14.76 -2.04 -37.99
N PHE A 265 -15.76 -2.63 -38.65
CA PHE A 265 -16.41 -2.00 -39.81
C PHE A 265 -17.34 -0.84 -39.44
N ARG A 266 -17.81 -0.79 -38.19
CA ARG A 266 -18.69 0.27 -37.70
C ARG A 266 -17.99 1.09 -36.63
N GLN A 267 -18.12 2.41 -36.71
CA GLN A 267 -17.55 3.32 -35.72
C GLN A 267 -18.10 3.09 -34.31
N ALA A 268 -19.38 2.70 -34.20
CA ALA A 268 -20.01 2.41 -32.90
C ALA A 268 -19.32 1.23 -32.18
N ASP A 269 -18.99 0.17 -32.91
CA ASP A 269 -18.33 -1.03 -32.37
C ASP A 269 -16.88 -0.71 -32.00
N LEU A 270 -16.17 0.05 -32.85
CA LEU A 270 -14.83 0.56 -32.55
C LEU A 270 -14.83 1.41 -31.26
N ASN A 271 -15.79 2.31 -31.11
CA ASN A 271 -15.91 3.14 -29.91
C ASN A 271 -16.23 2.30 -28.66
N ALA A 272 -17.09 1.29 -28.79
CA ALA A 272 -17.40 0.37 -27.70
C ALA A 272 -16.15 -0.43 -27.26
N PHE A 273 -15.40 -0.97 -28.23
CA PHE A 273 -14.17 -1.69 -27.97
C PHE A 273 -13.09 -0.80 -27.34
N ASN A 274 -12.88 0.40 -27.90
CA ASN A 274 -11.89 1.36 -27.39
C ASN A 274 -12.19 1.78 -25.95
N ARG A 275 -13.47 1.94 -25.57
CA ARG A 275 -13.84 2.20 -24.17
C ARG A 275 -13.38 1.08 -23.25
N LEU A 276 -13.59 -0.17 -23.64
CA LEU A 276 -13.14 -1.33 -22.87
C LEU A 276 -11.60 -1.37 -22.76
N VAL A 277 -10.89 -1.13 -23.87
CA VAL A 277 -9.41 -1.06 -23.86
C VAL A 277 -8.87 0.04 -22.95
N ILE A 278 -9.45 1.25 -23.01
CA ILE A 278 -9.07 2.36 -22.14
C ILE A 278 -9.30 2.01 -20.68
N GLU A 279 -10.46 1.42 -20.38
CA GLU A 279 -10.82 1.01 -19.03
C GLU A 279 -9.89 -0.08 -18.49
N ASN A 280 -9.53 -1.06 -19.32
CA ASN A 280 -8.56 -2.09 -18.95
C ASN A 280 -7.18 -1.50 -18.66
N ARG A 281 -6.69 -0.56 -19.48
CA ARG A 281 -5.43 0.15 -19.21
C ARG A 281 -5.48 0.94 -17.90
N ARG A 282 -6.62 1.54 -17.57
CA ARG A 282 -6.84 2.20 -16.27
C ARG A 282 -6.72 1.20 -15.13
N LEU A 283 -7.40 0.06 -15.24
CA LEU A 283 -7.38 -1.01 -14.24
C LEU A 283 -5.97 -1.57 -14.04
N VAL A 284 -5.24 -1.86 -15.11
CA VAL A 284 -3.84 -2.32 -15.05
C VAL A 284 -2.95 -1.29 -14.33
N ALA A 285 -3.07 -0.01 -14.66
CA ALA A 285 -2.31 1.04 -13.98
C ALA A 285 -2.70 1.19 -12.49
N GLU A 286 -3.92 0.86 -12.10
CA GLU A 286 -4.36 0.83 -10.69
C GLU A 286 -3.84 -0.40 -9.96
N ILE A 287 -3.84 -1.56 -10.62
CA ILE A 287 -3.22 -2.80 -10.15
C ILE A 287 -1.73 -2.58 -9.85
N GLU A 288 -0.97 -2.00 -10.79
CA GLU A 288 0.46 -1.72 -10.62
C GLU A 288 0.74 -0.78 -9.43
N ARG A 289 -0.09 0.25 -9.25
CA ARG A 289 0.02 1.16 -8.10
C ARG A 289 -0.30 0.46 -6.78
N ALA A 290 -1.34 -0.37 -6.75
CA ALA A 290 -1.73 -1.13 -5.57
C ALA A 290 -0.64 -2.14 -5.21
N GLU A 291 -0.08 -2.86 -6.20
CA GLU A 291 1.04 -3.78 -6.00
C GLU A 291 2.28 -3.05 -5.46
N THR A 292 2.67 -1.93 -6.07
CA THR A 292 3.82 -1.13 -5.60
C THR A 292 3.63 -0.67 -4.15
N ALA A 293 2.41 -0.24 -3.79
CA ALA A 293 2.11 0.19 -2.43
C ALA A 293 2.15 -0.99 -1.42
N ILE A 294 1.66 -2.16 -1.81
CA ILE A 294 1.75 -3.39 -1.01
C ILE A 294 3.20 -3.83 -0.82
N ASN A 295 4.02 -3.76 -1.88
CA ASN A 295 5.42 -4.14 -1.84
C ASN A 295 6.23 -3.19 -0.95
N ALA A 296 6.09 -1.88 -1.12
CA ALA A 296 6.78 -0.90 -0.29
C ALA A 296 6.48 -1.10 1.19
N LYS A 297 5.21 -1.35 1.56
CA LYS A 297 4.84 -1.65 2.95
C LYS A 297 5.40 -2.99 3.45
N THR A 298 5.55 -3.96 2.57
CA THR A 298 6.11 -5.28 2.91
C THR A 298 7.63 -5.17 3.14
N GLU A 299 8.33 -4.43 2.29
CA GLU A 299 9.77 -4.13 2.41
C GLU A 299 10.06 -3.28 3.65
N GLU A 300 9.27 -2.24 3.92
CA GLU A 300 9.38 -1.45 5.15
C GLU A 300 9.17 -2.32 6.40
N ALA A 301 8.17 -3.20 6.39
CA ALA A 301 7.93 -4.13 7.49
C ALA A 301 9.10 -5.12 7.67
N GLN A 302 9.71 -5.59 6.59
CA GLN A 302 10.87 -6.49 6.65
C GLN A 302 12.11 -5.76 7.18
N ALA A 303 12.42 -4.58 6.64
CA ALA A 303 13.58 -3.79 7.05
C ALA A 303 13.50 -3.36 8.52
N GLU A 304 12.29 -3.09 9.02
CA GLU A 304 12.08 -2.81 10.45
C GLU A 304 12.35 -4.05 11.31
N VAL A 305 11.80 -5.21 10.93
CA VAL A 305 12.06 -6.47 11.63
C VAL A 305 13.56 -6.75 11.66
N GLU A 306 14.27 -6.59 10.55
CA GLU A 306 15.73 -6.76 10.45
C GLU A 306 16.50 -5.77 11.32
N ARG A 307 16.09 -4.49 11.38
CA ARG A 307 16.73 -3.48 12.24
C ARG A 307 16.59 -3.82 13.71
N GLU A 308 15.42 -4.26 14.14
CA GLU A 308 15.21 -4.69 15.51
C GLU A 308 15.92 -6.02 15.82
N VAL A 309 16.20 -6.88 14.81
CA VAL A 309 17.08 -8.05 14.95
C VAL A 309 18.51 -7.63 15.20
N GLY A 310 19.08 -6.82 14.31
CA GLY A 310 20.47 -6.41 14.37
C GLY A 310 20.81 -5.62 15.64
N ALA A 311 19.86 -4.85 16.18
CA ALA A 311 20.08 -4.06 17.40
C ALA A 311 20.18 -4.89 18.70
N LEU A 312 19.76 -6.16 18.69
CA LEU A 312 19.73 -7.03 19.88
C LEU A 312 20.83 -8.08 19.92
N THR A 313 21.52 -8.33 18.80
CA THR A 313 22.80 -9.05 18.78
C THR A 313 23.92 -8.10 19.22
N PRO A 314 24.47 -8.22 20.45
CA PRO A 314 25.63 -7.43 20.83
C PRO A 314 26.77 -7.75 19.86
N ALA A 315 27.49 -6.71 19.39
CA ALA A 315 28.72 -6.91 18.63
C ALA A 315 29.70 -7.69 19.51
N GLU A 316 30.04 -8.91 19.07
CA GLU A 316 31.10 -9.73 19.67
C GLU A 316 32.47 -9.08 19.54
#